data_AF-A0A8T4DKZ3-F1
#
_entry.id   AF-A0A8T4DKZ3-F1
#
_cell.length_a   1.000
_cell.length_b   1.000
_cell.length_c   1.000
_cell.angle_alpha   90.00
_cell.angle_beta   90.00
_cell.angle_gamma   90.00
#
_symmetry.space_group_name_H-M   'P 1'
#
loop_
_entity.id
_entity.type
_entity.pdbx_description
1 polymer ?
#
loop_
_entity_poly.entity_id
_entity_poly.type
_entity_poly.pdbx_seq_one_letter_code
_entity_poly.pdbx_strand_id
1 'polypeptide(L)'
;REQTVEAKDDDELQQFKAIIEKLPGTLDAYVLDRDRNVKMKVSVRDLVDAMKYTDDVDAVVFDGVITQRLVDIAGERNVRYLVGVKTGNITKKPLHLKVLSFKDLVKDWQNVE
;
A
#
# COMPACT_ATOMS: atom_id res chain seq x y z
N ARG A 1 19.47 -19.91 -19.30
CA ARG A 1 18.59 -18.76 -19.63
C ARG A 1 17.56 -18.69 -18.51
N GLU A 2 17.90 -18.05 -17.39
CA GLU A 2 17.00 -17.89 -16.25
C GLU A 2 17.17 -16.46 -15.76
N GLN A 3 16.45 -15.54 -16.40
CA GLN A 3 16.32 -14.14 -16.00
C GLN A 3 14.89 -13.74 -16.35
N THR A 4 13.91 -13.88 -15.45
CA THR A 4 12.61 -13.18 -15.62
C THR A 4 11.73 -13.05 -14.36
N VAL A 5 12.26 -13.12 -13.12
CA VAL A 5 11.43 -12.83 -11.93
C VAL A 5 11.74 -11.51 -11.23
N GLU A 6 12.85 -10.84 -11.54
CA GLU A 6 13.24 -9.61 -10.83
C GLU A 6 12.74 -8.30 -11.49
N ALA A 7 12.23 -8.32 -12.72
CA ALA A 7 11.82 -7.08 -13.41
C ALA A 7 10.36 -6.64 -13.15
N LYS A 8 9.55 -7.42 -12.43
CA LYS A 8 8.14 -7.07 -12.15
C LYS A 8 7.95 -6.30 -10.84
N ASP A 9 8.67 -6.66 -9.78
CA ASP A 9 8.58 -5.99 -8.47
C ASP A 9 9.06 -4.52 -8.54
N ASP A 10 10.04 -4.22 -9.41
CA ASP A 10 10.58 -2.86 -9.60
C ASP A 10 9.57 -1.89 -10.23
N ASP A 11 8.78 -2.36 -11.20
CA ASP A 11 7.72 -1.58 -11.86
C ASP A 11 6.53 -1.35 -10.90
N GLU A 12 6.23 -2.37 -10.07
CA GLU A 12 5.17 -2.33 -9.06
C GLU A 12 5.43 -1.27 -7.97
N LEU A 13 6.67 -1.19 -7.50
CA LEU A 13 7.09 -0.17 -6.54
C LEU A 13 7.11 1.23 -7.15
N GLN A 14 7.43 1.35 -8.45
CA GLN A 14 7.43 2.62 -9.17
C GLN A 14 6.05 3.27 -9.27
N GLN A 15 4.99 2.47 -9.41
CA GLN A 15 3.62 3.00 -9.45
C GLN A 15 3.20 3.57 -8.09
N PHE A 16 3.63 2.94 -7.00
CA PHE A 16 3.44 3.48 -5.66
C PHE A 16 4.31 4.71 -5.41
N LYS A 17 5.52 4.78 -5.96
CA LYS A 17 6.45 5.92 -5.81
C LYS A 17 5.80 7.26 -6.15
N ALA A 18 5.17 7.36 -7.33
CA ALA A 18 4.52 8.59 -7.78
C ALA A 18 3.38 9.04 -6.85
N ILE A 19 2.73 8.09 -6.18
CA ILE A 19 1.67 8.33 -5.21
C ILE A 19 2.28 8.72 -3.85
N ILE A 20 3.29 7.98 -3.38
CA ILE A 20 4.03 8.18 -2.12
C ILE A 20 4.74 9.53 -2.08
N GLU A 21 5.19 10.05 -3.23
CA GLU A 21 5.79 11.39 -3.32
C GLU A 21 4.76 12.52 -3.25
N LYS A 22 3.50 12.24 -3.63
CA LYS A 22 2.40 13.23 -3.66
C LYS A 22 1.47 13.15 -2.46
N LEU A 23 1.52 12.04 -1.72
CA LEU A 23 0.74 11.81 -0.52
C LEU A 23 1.19 12.57 0.74
N PRO A 24 2.47 12.85 1.01
CA PRO A 24 2.91 13.25 2.33
C PRO A 24 2.41 14.65 2.64
N GLY A 25 1.64 14.78 3.73
CA GLY A 25 1.03 16.05 4.15
C GLY A 25 -0.33 16.33 3.51
N THR A 26 -0.84 15.43 2.67
CA THR A 26 -2.18 15.57 2.07
C THR A 26 -3.25 14.83 2.85
N LEU A 27 -2.88 13.84 3.69
CA LEU A 27 -3.82 12.96 4.39
C LEU A 27 -4.79 12.24 3.44
N ASP A 28 -4.34 11.99 2.22
CA ASP A 28 -5.08 11.25 1.20
C ASP A 28 -4.72 9.77 1.20
N ALA A 29 -5.54 8.97 0.53
CA ALA A 29 -5.40 7.56 0.36
C ALA A 29 -5.83 7.16 -1.06
N TYR A 30 -5.11 6.23 -1.65
CA TYR A 30 -5.31 5.72 -2.98
C TYR A 30 -5.61 4.23 -2.87
N VAL A 31 -6.70 3.83 -3.49
CA VAL A 31 -7.16 2.46 -3.54
C VAL A 31 -6.92 1.93 -4.94
N LEU A 32 -6.22 0.81 -5.03
CA LEU A 32 -5.81 0.19 -6.28
C LEU A 32 -6.45 -1.20 -6.41
N ASP A 33 -6.81 -1.53 -7.63
CA ASP A 33 -7.31 -2.87 -8.01
C ASP A 33 -6.15 -3.83 -8.34
N ARG A 34 -6.45 -5.09 -8.68
CA ARG A 34 -5.49 -6.14 -9.04
C ARG A 34 -4.63 -5.80 -10.25
N ASP A 35 -5.17 -4.98 -11.15
CA ASP A 35 -4.44 -4.42 -12.30
C ASP A 35 -3.51 -3.26 -11.91
N ARG A 36 -3.42 -2.90 -10.62
CA ARG A 36 -2.63 -1.78 -10.07
C ARG A 36 -3.05 -0.42 -10.64
N ASN A 37 -4.29 -0.32 -11.09
CA ASN A 37 -4.90 0.94 -11.45
C ASN A 37 -5.51 1.59 -10.21
N VAL A 38 -5.26 2.89 -10.03
CA VAL A 38 -5.94 3.69 -9.00
C VAL A 38 -7.43 3.70 -9.34
N LYS A 39 -8.24 2.96 -8.56
CA LYS A 39 -9.71 3.01 -8.67
C LYS A 39 -10.23 4.35 -8.21
N MET A 40 -9.72 4.80 -7.07
CA MET A 40 -10.19 6.02 -6.43
C MET A 40 -9.17 6.59 -5.46
N LYS A 41 -9.31 7.89 -5.25
CA LYS A 41 -8.63 8.66 -4.23
C LYS A 41 -9.65 9.09 -3.17
N VAL A 42 -9.37 8.81 -1.91
CA VAL A 42 -10.21 9.13 -0.75
C VAL A 42 -9.35 9.72 0.36
N SER A 43 -9.92 10.44 1.31
CA SER A 43 -9.16 10.90 2.48
C SER A 43 -8.80 9.71 3.38
N VAL A 44 -7.68 9.77 4.12
CA VAL A 44 -7.30 8.74 5.12
C VAL A 44 -8.41 8.50 6.14
N ARG A 45 -9.17 9.54 6.48
CA ARG A 45 -10.33 9.45 7.39
C ARG A 45 -11.44 8.57 6.81
N ASP A 46 -11.71 8.74 5.52
CA ASP A 46 -12.73 7.99 4.78
C ASP A 46 -12.21 6.66 4.24
N LEU A 47 -10.90 6.40 4.30
CA LEU A 47 -10.30 5.18 3.77
C LEU A 47 -10.91 3.91 4.38
N VAL A 48 -11.24 3.96 5.67
CA VAL A 48 -11.88 2.84 6.37
C VAL A 48 -13.23 2.53 5.75
N ASP A 49 -14.03 3.56 5.46
CA ASP A 49 -15.32 3.41 4.80
C ASP A 49 -15.14 3.04 3.33
N ALA A 50 -14.22 3.67 2.61
CA ALA A 50 -13.91 3.36 1.22
C ALA A 50 -13.50 1.88 1.05
N MET A 51 -12.61 1.36 1.90
CA MET A 51 -12.26 -0.07 1.91
C MET A 51 -13.46 -0.95 2.27
N LYS A 52 -14.41 -0.44 3.07
CA LYS A 52 -15.65 -1.19 3.36
C LYS A 52 -16.63 -1.21 2.19
N TYR A 53 -16.76 -0.12 1.45
CA TYR A 53 -17.71 -0.01 0.34
C TYR A 53 -17.12 -0.38 -1.03
N THR A 54 -15.80 -0.51 -1.12
CA THR A 54 -15.10 -0.87 -2.36
C THR A 54 -14.72 -2.33 -2.33
N ASP A 55 -15.24 -3.08 -3.31
CA ASP A 55 -14.83 -4.45 -3.61
C ASP A 55 -13.69 -4.46 -4.65
N ASP A 56 -12.99 -5.60 -4.71
CA ASP A 56 -11.78 -5.81 -5.53
C ASP A 56 -10.66 -4.80 -5.22
N VAL A 57 -10.42 -4.56 -3.93
CA VAL A 57 -9.25 -3.80 -3.48
C VAL A 57 -8.07 -4.74 -3.35
N ASP A 58 -7.01 -4.45 -4.08
CA ASP A 58 -5.80 -5.26 -4.10
C ASP A 58 -4.64 -4.61 -3.35
N ALA A 59 -4.48 -3.31 -3.55
CA ALA A 59 -3.44 -2.52 -2.90
C ALA A 59 -4.00 -1.19 -2.41
N VAL A 60 -3.51 -0.73 -1.28
CA VAL A 60 -3.94 0.54 -0.66
C VAL A 60 -2.73 1.32 -0.21
N VAL A 61 -2.64 2.58 -0.64
CA VAL A 61 -1.55 3.50 -0.29
C VAL A 61 -2.12 4.72 0.38
N PHE A 62 -1.67 5.07 1.58
CA PHE A 62 -2.25 6.21 2.30
C PHE A 62 -1.25 7.00 3.15
N ASP A 63 -1.51 8.30 3.29
CA ASP A 63 -0.72 9.22 4.10
C ASP A 63 -1.04 9.10 5.60
N GLY A 64 -0.73 7.96 6.21
CA GLY A 64 -1.04 7.72 7.61
C GLY A 64 -0.27 6.60 8.28
N VAL A 65 -0.59 6.39 9.55
CA VAL A 65 -0.02 5.30 10.35
C VAL A 65 -0.80 4.02 10.11
N ILE A 66 -0.10 2.95 9.76
CA ILE A 66 -0.68 1.62 9.61
C ILE A 66 -0.92 1.04 10.99
N THR A 67 -2.18 0.93 11.38
CA THR A 67 -2.61 0.39 12.67
C THR A 67 -3.11 -1.04 12.53
N GLN A 68 -3.14 -1.79 13.63
CA GLN A 68 -3.75 -3.12 13.68
C GLN A 68 -5.18 -3.14 13.12
N ARG A 69 -5.99 -2.11 13.38
CA ARG A 69 -7.37 -2.01 12.86
C ARG A 69 -7.41 -1.95 11.33
N LEU A 70 -6.51 -1.18 10.71
CA LEU A 70 -6.41 -1.13 9.25
C LEU A 70 -5.93 -2.46 8.66
N VAL A 71 -4.98 -3.11 9.33
CA VAL A 71 -4.46 -4.44 8.94
C VAL A 71 -5.55 -5.50 9.00
N ASP A 72 -6.38 -5.46 10.02
CA ASP A 72 -7.50 -6.39 10.20
C ASP A 72 -8.54 -6.21 9.07
N ILE A 73 -8.97 -4.96 8.82
CA ILE A 73 -9.90 -4.61 7.73
C ILE A 73 -9.33 -5.02 6.37
N ALA A 74 -8.06 -4.71 6.12
CA ALA A 74 -7.38 -5.07 4.88
C ALA A 74 -7.28 -6.60 4.72
N GLY A 75 -7.01 -7.31 5.82
CA GLY A 75 -6.99 -8.77 5.86
C GLY A 75 -8.35 -9.40 5.52
N GLU A 76 -9.44 -8.87 6.09
CA GLU A 76 -10.81 -9.31 5.79
C GLU A 76 -11.20 -9.02 4.33
N ARG A 77 -10.70 -7.91 3.78
CA ARG A 77 -10.95 -7.49 2.39
C ARG A 77 -10.06 -8.18 1.36
N ASN A 78 -9.23 -9.16 1.76
CA ASN A 78 -8.25 -9.83 0.89
C ASN A 78 -7.30 -8.86 0.16
N VAL A 79 -6.99 -7.73 0.79
CA VAL A 79 -5.97 -6.80 0.29
C VAL A 79 -4.62 -7.51 0.33
N ARG A 80 -3.84 -7.39 -0.75
CA ARG A 80 -2.50 -7.97 -0.85
C ARG A 80 -1.43 -7.00 -0.38
N TYR A 81 -1.60 -5.70 -0.61
CA TYR A 81 -0.60 -4.67 -0.26
C TYR A 81 -1.23 -3.53 0.53
N LEU A 82 -0.68 -3.26 1.72
CA LEU A 82 -1.06 -2.14 2.56
C LEU A 82 0.16 -1.25 2.79
N VAL A 83 0.14 -0.08 2.17
CA VAL A 83 1.24 0.88 2.17
C VAL A 83 0.82 2.12 2.93
N GLY A 84 1.58 2.48 3.96
CA GLY A 84 1.34 3.71 4.71
C GLY A 84 2.62 4.47 4.98
N VAL A 85 2.52 5.68 5.53
CA VAL A 85 3.70 6.50 5.86
C VAL A 85 4.56 5.80 6.90
N LYS A 86 3.91 5.18 7.89
CA LYS A 86 4.59 4.57 9.01
C LYS A 86 3.86 3.33 9.48
N THR A 87 4.60 2.28 9.74
CA THR A 87 4.07 1.08 10.41
C THR A 87 3.90 1.39 11.89
N GLY A 88 2.68 1.25 12.40
CA GLY A 88 2.37 1.35 13.83
C GLY A 88 2.68 0.04 14.55
N ASN A 89 2.08 -0.13 15.74
CA ASN A 89 2.19 -1.39 16.47
C ASN A 89 1.23 -2.42 15.84
N ILE A 90 1.80 -3.34 15.06
CA ILE A 90 1.07 -4.42 14.39
C ILE A 90 1.56 -5.74 14.97
N THR A 91 0.65 -6.49 15.59
CA THR A 91 0.93 -7.78 16.23
C THR A 91 0.45 -8.95 15.38
N LYS A 92 -0.60 -8.74 14.56
CA LYS A 92 -1.12 -9.74 13.63
C LYS A 92 -0.99 -9.21 12.22
N LYS A 93 -0.20 -9.89 11.39
CA LYS A 93 -0.19 -9.70 9.94
C LYS A 93 -0.72 -10.97 9.28
N PRO A 94 -1.78 -10.89 8.47
CA PRO A 94 -2.20 -12.00 7.61
C PRO A 94 -1.07 -12.40 6.67
N LEU A 95 -0.93 -13.70 6.37
CA LEU A 95 0.10 -14.21 5.45
C LEU A 95 -0.07 -13.67 4.02
N HIS A 96 -1.31 -13.36 3.62
CA HIS A 96 -1.64 -12.79 2.32
C HIS A 96 -1.48 -11.27 2.24
N LEU A 97 -1.29 -10.59 3.37
CA LEU A 97 -1.20 -9.12 3.44
C LEU A 97 0.24 -8.67 3.67
N LYS A 98 0.84 -8.04 2.66
CA LYS A 98 2.10 -7.33 2.78
C LYS A 98 1.86 -5.92 3.31
N VAL A 99 2.41 -5.63 4.49
CA VAL A 99 2.36 -4.30 5.09
C VAL A 99 3.71 -3.62 4.92
N LEU A 100 3.73 -2.52 4.18
CA LEU A 100 4.92 -1.76 3.80
C LEU A 100 4.81 -0.32 4.28
N SER A 101 5.91 0.28 4.71
CA SER A 101 5.94 1.72 4.99
C SER A 101 6.63 2.50 3.88
N PHE A 102 6.29 3.77 3.70
CA PHE A 102 6.95 4.64 2.73
C PHE A 102 8.46 4.65 2.96
N LYS A 103 8.88 4.59 4.23
CA LYS A 103 10.29 4.54 4.61
C LYS A 103 10.96 3.24 4.17
N ASP A 104 10.28 2.11 4.21
CA ASP A 104 10.83 0.84 3.69
C ASP A 104 10.98 0.90 2.17
N LEU A 105 9.99 1.46 1.46
CA LEU A 105 10.02 1.57 0.00
C LEU A 105 11.11 2.53 -0.48
N VAL A 106 11.25 3.69 0.17
CA VAL A 106 12.29 4.68 -0.16
C VAL A 106 13.71 4.18 0.14
N LYS A 107 13.86 3.30 1.14
CA LYS A 107 15.16 2.84 1.62
C LYS A 107 15.81 1.78 0.73
N ASP A 108 15.01 0.95 0.06
CA ASP A 108 15.52 -0.03 -0.93
C ASP A 108 16.17 0.67 -2.14
N TRP A 109 15.68 1.86 -2.52
CA TRP A 109 16.21 2.62 -3.66
C TRP A 109 17.50 3.41 -3.40
N GLN A 110 17.94 3.56 -2.15
CA GLN A 110 19.20 4.27 -1.87
C GLN A 110 20.45 3.41 -2.02
N ASN A 111 20.33 2.14 -2.42
CA ASN A 111 21.47 1.21 -2.47
C ASN A 111 21.85 0.74 -3.88
N VAL A 112 21.32 1.40 -4.91
CA VAL A 112 21.80 1.31 -6.29
C VAL A 112 22.69 2.53 -6.58
N GLU A 113 23.93 2.44 -6.13
CA GLU A 113 25.06 3.30 -6.53
C GLU A 113 25.96 2.56 -7.51
#